data_AF-A0A485D6C2-F1
#
_entry.id   AF-A0A485D6C2-F1
#
_cell.length_a   1.000
_cell.length_b   1.000
_cell.length_c   1.000
_cell.angle_alpha   90.00
_cell.angle_beta   90.00
_cell.angle_gamma   90.00
#
_symmetry.space_group_name_H-M   'P 1'
#
loop_
_entity.id
_entity.type
_entity.pdbx_description
1 polymer ?
#
loop_
_entity_poly.entity_id
_entity_poly.type
_entity_poly.pdbx_seq_one_letter_code
_entity_poly.pdbx_strand_id
1 'polypeptide(L)'
;MFDSRRAVLLAQLAEGQVEKALAENLLPLFREQYQALEALYQKKLTSRDSLLESGKKYTESRIGWGAAETRAQEVRDSLHQIDEEAQARTADKTHALAKESAERSDENRVLETQLNQLQSLSAQYLLRAPVSGTVESLVFRDAGGAVEPAQELLKIVPDSGERVAEVMVRNQDVGFLRPGKRRR
;
A
#
# COMPACT_ATOMS: atom_id res chain seq x y z
N MET A 1 0.08 19.45 -11.04
CA MET A 1 -0.29 19.49 -12.47
C MET A 1 -1.81 19.49 -12.65
N PHE A 2 -2.55 18.60 -11.99
CA PHE A 2 -4.03 18.62 -12.00
C PHE A 2 -4.60 19.89 -11.36
N ASP A 3 -4.10 20.30 -10.19
CA ASP A 3 -4.61 21.50 -9.50
C ASP A 3 -4.45 22.78 -10.30
N SER A 4 -3.30 22.96 -10.97
CA SER A 4 -3.06 24.11 -11.84
C SER A 4 -3.97 24.11 -13.06
N ARG A 5 -4.18 22.94 -13.70
CA ARG A 5 -5.05 22.82 -14.87
C ARG A 5 -6.53 23.02 -14.50
N ARG A 6 -6.95 22.47 -13.35
CA ARG A 6 -8.28 22.66 -12.77
C ARG A 6 -8.55 24.14 -12.45
N ALA A 7 -7.59 24.84 -11.85
CA ALA A 7 -7.71 26.27 -11.56
C ALA A 7 -7.92 27.10 -12.84
N VAL A 8 -7.20 26.79 -13.92
CA VAL A 8 -7.37 27.45 -15.22
C VAL A 8 -8.76 27.19 -15.79
N LEU A 9 -9.23 25.94 -15.80
CA LEU A 9 -10.57 25.61 -16.30
C LEU A 9 -11.68 26.25 -15.46
N LEU A 10 -11.51 26.35 -14.14
CA LEU A 10 -12.48 27.05 -13.28
C LEU A 10 -12.56 28.54 -13.60
N ALA A 11 -11.41 29.18 -13.87
CA ALA A 11 -11.38 30.58 -14.29
C ALA A 11 -12.06 30.77 -15.65
N GLN A 12 -11.79 29.89 -16.62
CA GLN A 12 -12.45 29.90 -17.93
C GLN A 12 -13.96 29.64 -17.82
N LEU A 13 -14.38 28.74 -16.94
CA LEU A 13 -15.80 28.48 -16.70
C LEU A 13 -16.48 29.71 -16.11
N ALA A 14 -15.85 30.37 -15.14
CA ALA A 14 -16.39 31.59 -14.54
C ALA A 14 -16.55 32.70 -15.59
N GLU A 15 -15.56 32.89 -16.46
CA GLU A 15 -15.63 33.84 -17.58
C GLU A 15 -16.77 33.50 -18.55
N GLY A 16 -16.86 32.25 -18.99
CA GLY A 16 -17.93 31.77 -19.89
C GLY A 16 -19.32 31.88 -19.26
N GLN A 17 -19.46 31.68 -17.95
CA GLN A 17 -20.71 31.86 -17.22
C GLN A 17 -21.16 33.32 -17.17
N VAL A 18 -20.22 34.26 -17.03
CA VAL A 18 -20.53 35.70 -17.11
C VAL A 18 -21.01 36.07 -18.51
N GLU A 19 -20.33 35.59 -19.55
CA GLU A 19 -20.73 35.84 -20.95
C GLU A 19 -22.13 35.27 -21.24
N LYS A 20 -22.38 34.02 -20.80
CA LYS A 20 -23.70 33.39 -20.90
C LYS A 20 -24.77 34.22 -20.18
N ALA A 21 -24.53 34.63 -18.94
CA ALA A 21 -25.50 35.39 -18.16
C ALA A 21 -25.84 36.74 -18.82
N LEU A 22 -24.86 37.42 -19.41
CA LEU A 22 -25.09 38.64 -20.18
C LEU A 22 -25.97 38.36 -21.41
N ALA A 23 -25.65 37.31 -22.19
CA ALA A 23 -26.44 36.94 -23.36
C ALA A 23 -27.88 36.52 -22.99
N GLU A 24 -28.04 35.81 -21.87
CA GLU A 24 -29.33 35.35 -21.34
C GLU A 24 -30.22 36.53 -20.93
N ASN A 25 -29.64 37.56 -20.31
CA ASN A 25 -30.36 38.77 -19.90
C ASN A 25 -30.77 39.66 -21.08
N LEU A 26 -29.97 39.69 -22.16
CA LEU A 26 -30.27 40.51 -23.35
C LEU A 26 -31.33 39.87 -24.25
N LEU A 27 -31.40 38.55 -24.30
CA LEU A 27 -32.33 37.79 -25.13
C LEU A 27 -33.82 38.18 -24.95
N PRO A 28 -34.37 38.31 -23.72
CA PRO A 28 -35.77 38.72 -23.54
C PRO A 28 -36.03 40.15 -24.03
N LEU A 29 -35.07 41.07 -23.90
CA LEU A 29 -35.21 42.46 -24.37
C LEU A 29 -35.36 42.51 -25.90
N PHE A 30 -34.51 41.79 -26.62
CA PHE A 30 -34.61 41.71 -28.08
C PHE A 30 -35.87 40.96 -28.54
N ARG A 31 -36.31 39.95 -27.78
CA ARG A 31 -37.59 39.26 -28.05
C ARG A 31 -38.77 40.22 -27.94
N GLU A 32 -38.82 41.00 -26.86
CA GLU A 32 -39.91 41.95 -26.61
C GLU A 32 -39.93 43.05 -27.68
N GLN A 33 -38.77 43.61 -28.04
CA GLN A 33 -38.66 44.59 -29.12
C GLN A 33 -39.17 44.04 -30.46
N TYR A 34 -38.79 42.81 -30.80
CA TYR A 34 -39.27 42.14 -32.01
C TYR A 34 -40.79 41.95 -32.00
N GLN A 35 -41.35 41.45 -30.89
CA GLN A 35 -42.80 41.24 -30.74
C GLN A 35 -43.59 42.55 -30.81
N ALA A 36 -43.09 43.63 -30.21
CA ALA A 36 -43.70 44.95 -30.28
C ALA A 36 -43.73 45.49 -31.72
N LEU A 37 -42.61 45.37 -32.44
CA LEU A 37 -42.53 45.78 -33.85
C LEU A 37 -43.41 44.92 -34.76
N GLU A 38 -43.50 43.61 -34.49
CA GLU A 38 -44.39 42.69 -35.22
C GLU A 38 -45.86 43.13 -35.07
N ALA A 39 -46.30 43.47 -33.85
CA ALA A 39 -47.63 43.98 -33.60
C ALA A 39 -47.91 45.33 -34.29
N LEU A 40 -46.92 46.24 -34.33
CA LEU A 40 -47.03 47.51 -35.06
C LEU A 40 -47.07 47.31 -36.57
N TYR A 41 -46.32 46.33 -37.09
CA TYR A 41 -46.29 46.01 -38.52
C TYR A 41 -47.64 45.45 -39.00
N GLN A 42 -48.28 44.59 -38.20
CA GLN A 42 -49.64 44.10 -38.47
C GLN A 42 -50.67 45.25 -38.55
N LYS A 43 -50.46 46.31 -37.76
CA LYS A 43 -51.29 47.54 -37.79
C LYS A 43 -50.87 48.53 -38.88
N LYS A 44 -49.86 48.20 -39.72
CA LYS A 44 -49.27 49.08 -40.75
C LYS A 44 -48.65 50.37 -40.18
N LEU A 45 -48.17 50.33 -38.94
CA LEU A 45 -47.60 51.48 -38.22
C LEU A 45 -46.06 51.51 -38.21
N THR A 46 -45.40 50.57 -38.90
CA THR A 46 -43.93 50.52 -39.04
C THR A 46 -43.53 49.96 -40.41
N SER A 47 -42.27 50.13 -40.79
CA SER A 47 -41.71 49.57 -42.02
C SER A 47 -41.35 48.09 -41.86
N ARG A 48 -41.32 47.38 -42.99
CA ARG A 48 -40.84 45.98 -43.05
C ARG A 48 -39.36 45.89 -42.67
N ASP A 49 -38.56 46.89 -43.05
CA ASP A 49 -37.12 46.91 -42.77
C ASP A 49 -36.82 46.97 -41.27
N SER A 50 -37.57 47.78 -40.51
CA SER A 50 -37.43 47.85 -39.05
C SER A 50 -37.77 46.52 -38.36
N LEU A 51 -38.80 45.82 -38.84
CA LEU A 51 -39.15 44.47 -38.34
C LEU A 51 -38.03 43.47 -38.61
N LEU A 52 -37.49 43.45 -39.84
CA LEU A 52 -36.40 42.55 -40.22
C LEU A 52 -35.13 42.82 -39.42
N GLU A 53 -34.80 44.09 -39.19
CA GLU A 53 -33.62 44.46 -38.40
C GLU A 53 -33.77 44.03 -36.92
N SER A 54 -34.95 44.20 -36.33
CA SER A 54 -35.21 43.67 -34.98
C SER A 54 -35.18 42.14 -34.93
N GLY A 55 -35.69 41.47 -35.96
CA GLY A 55 -35.66 40.02 -36.07
C GLY A 55 -34.24 39.47 -36.22
N LYS A 56 -33.39 40.18 -36.97
CA LYS A 56 -31.95 39.90 -37.06
C LYS A 56 -31.29 40.01 -35.69
N LYS A 57 -31.48 41.12 -34.96
CA LYS A 57 -30.92 41.31 -33.60
C LYS A 57 -31.36 40.23 -32.61
N TYR A 58 -32.65 39.88 -32.61
CA TYR A 58 -33.16 38.78 -31.77
C TYR A 58 -32.52 37.43 -32.14
N THR A 59 -32.39 37.14 -33.43
CA THR A 59 -31.78 35.90 -33.91
C THR A 59 -30.30 35.82 -33.55
N GLU A 60 -29.55 36.90 -33.74
CA GLU A 60 -28.14 37.02 -33.37
C GLU A 60 -27.96 36.83 -31.86
N SER A 61 -28.77 37.49 -31.03
CA SER A 61 -28.74 37.33 -29.58
C SER A 61 -29.06 35.89 -29.14
N ARG A 62 -30.05 35.24 -29.77
CA ARG A 62 -30.40 33.84 -29.48
C ARG A 62 -29.26 32.88 -29.84
N ILE A 63 -28.62 33.07 -30.99
CA ILE A 63 -27.46 32.26 -31.41
C ILE A 63 -26.28 32.50 -30.46
N GLY A 64 -26.03 33.77 -30.10
CA GLY A 64 -24.99 34.15 -29.15
C GLY A 64 -25.16 33.50 -27.78
N TRP A 65 -26.38 33.49 -27.24
CA TRP A 65 -26.70 32.77 -26.00
C TRP A 65 -26.43 31.27 -26.11
N GLY A 66 -26.88 30.63 -27.20
CA GLY A 66 -26.62 29.20 -27.42
C GLY A 66 -25.12 28.88 -27.51
N ALA A 67 -24.35 29.72 -28.21
CA ALA A 67 -22.90 29.55 -28.33
C ALA A 67 -22.17 29.77 -26.99
N ALA A 68 -22.61 30.72 -26.17
CA ALA A 68 -22.06 30.95 -24.83
C ALA A 68 -22.39 29.79 -23.89
N GLU A 69 -23.60 29.24 -23.97
CA GLU A 69 -24.01 28.09 -23.17
C GLU A 69 -23.22 26.83 -23.52
N THR A 70 -23.07 26.52 -24.82
CA THR A 70 -22.28 25.36 -25.26
C THR A 70 -20.83 25.48 -24.78
N ARG A 71 -20.20 26.67 -24.93
CA ARG A 71 -18.83 26.90 -24.44
C ARG A 71 -18.71 26.69 -22.92
N ALA A 72 -19.65 27.20 -22.14
CA ALA A 72 -19.65 26.99 -20.69
C ALA A 72 -19.82 25.50 -20.33
N GLN A 73 -20.62 24.76 -21.08
CA GLN A 73 -20.81 23.33 -20.87
C GLN A 73 -19.55 22.52 -21.23
N GLU A 74 -18.88 22.81 -22.35
CA GLU A 74 -17.63 22.13 -22.76
C GLU A 74 -16.52 22.28 -21.70
N VAL A 75 -16.38 23.47 -21.10
CA VAL A 75 -15.41 23.70 -20.02
C VAL A 75 -15.80 22.93 -18.75
N ARG A 76 -17.11 22.84 -18.44
CA ARG A 76 -17.62 22.06 -17.31
C ARG A 76 -17.36 20.56 -17.49
N ASP A 77 -17.57 20.04 -18.69
CA ASP A 77 -17.30 18.64 -19.01
C ASP A 77 -15.80 18.35 -18.91
N SER A 78 -14.96 19.28 -19.38
CA SER A 78 -13.50 19.20 -19.22
C SER A 78 -13.05 19.21 -17.76
N LEU A 79 -13.71 19.96 -16.88
CA LEU A 79 -13.47 19.94 -15.44
C LEU A 79 -13.81 18.58 -14.83
N HIS A 80 -14.98 18.04 -15.19
CA HIS A 80 -15.41 16.73 -14.70
C HIS A 80 -14.41 15.64 -15.09
N GLN A 81 -13.97 15.62 -16.36
CA GLN A 81 -12.99 14.67 -16.84
C GLN A 81 -11.66 14.76 -16.07
N ILE A 82 -11.18 15.98 -15.78
CA ILE A 82 -9.94 16.15 -15.00
C ILE A 82 -10.10 15.66 -13.56
N ASP A 83 -11.25 15.91 -12.94
CA ASP A 83 -11.53 15.46 -11.57
C ASP A 83 -11.59 13.93 -11.52
N GLU A 84 -12.21 13.28 -12.52
CA GLU A 84 -12.21 11.82 -12.67
C GLU A 84 -10.81 11.24 -12.91
N GLU A 85 -10.03 11.85 -13.81
CA GLU A 85 -8.64 11.44 -14.07
C GLU A 85 -7.77 11.54 -12.81
N ALA A 86 -7.94 12.60 -12.01
CA ALA A 86 -7.21 12.78 -10.76
C ALA A 86 -7.58 11.74 -9.70
N GLN A 87 -8.87 11.41 -9.58
CA GLN A 87 -9.36 10.36 -8.69
C GLN A 87 -8.85 8.98 -9.12
N ALA A 88 -8.96 8.64 -10.40
CA ALA A 88 -8.47 7.38 -10.95
C ALA A 88 -6.97 7.21 -10.71
N ARG A 89 -6.16 8.23 -10.98
CA ARG A 89 -4.71 8.18 -10.70
C ARG A 89 -4.38 8.02 -9.23
N THR A 90 -5.18 8.62 -8.36
CA THR A 90 -4.99 8.47 -6.91
C THR A 90 -5.30 7.05 -6.48
N ALA A 91 -6.41 6.48 -6.96
CA ALA A 91 -6.80 5.09 -6.69
C ALA A 91 -5.77 4.08 -7.24
N ASP A 92 -5.27 4.28 -8.46
CA ASP A 92 -4.23 3.43 -9.04
C ASP A 92 -2.94 3.47 -8.22
N LYS A 93 -2.55 4.67 -7.77
CA LYS A 93 -1.35 4.84 -6.96
C LYS A 93 -1.50 4.21 -5.58
N THR A 94 -2.63 4.39 -4.91
CA THR A 94 -2.88 3.77 -3.60
C THR A 94 -2.93 2.26 -3.70
N HIS A 95 -3.56 1.72 -4.74
CA HIS A 95 -3.60 0.29 -5.00
C HIS A 95 -2.19 -0.27 -5.28
N ALA A 96 -1.39 0.40 -6.12
CA ALA A 96 -0.02 0.00 -6.40
C ALA A 96 0.87 0.00 -5.14
N LEU A 97 0.78 1.05 -4.32
CA LEU A 97 1.53 1.13 -3.05
C LEU A 97 1.08 0.07 -2.04
N ALA A 98 -0.22 -0.20 -1.95
CA ALA A 98 -0.75 -1.25 -1.07
C ALA A 98 -0.24 -2.63 -1.49
N LYS A 99 -0.22 -2.91 -2.81
CA LYS A 99 0.32 -4.14 -3.37
C LYS A 99 1.81 -4.28 -3.07
N GLU A 100 2.61 -3.25 -3.34
CA GLU A 100 4.05 -3.27 -3.06
C GLU A 100 4.33 -3.46 -1.55
N SER A 101 3.54 -2.80 -0.69
CA SER A 101 3.66 -2.97 0.75
C SER A 101 3.33 -4.39 1.21
N ALA A 102 2.33 -5.03 0.61
CA ALA A 102 1.99 -6.41 0.91
C ALA A 102 3.10 -7.38 0.47
N GLU A 103 3.63 -7.20 -0.75
CA GLU A 103 4.75 -8.00 -1.27
C GLU A 103 5.98 -7.89 -0.37
N ARG A 104 6.39 -6.68 0.01
CA ARG A 104 7.51 -6.45 0.93
C ARG A 104 7.26 -7.05 2.32
N SER A 105 6.02 -7.00 2.81
CA SER A 105 5.65 -7.60 4.10
C SER A 105 5.77 -9.12 4.06
N ASP A 106 5.37 -9.75 2.96
CA ASP A 106 5.50 -11.19 2.77
C ASP A 106 6.98 -11.61 2.64
N GLU A 107 7.78 -10.86 1.89
CA GLU A 107 9.23 -11.07 1.81
C GLU A 107 9.91 -10.99 3.18
N ASN A 108 9.59 -9.95 3.97
CA ASN A 108 10.11 -9.82 5.33
C ASN A 108 9.73 -11.02 6.20
N ARG A 109 8.48 -11.47 6.15
CA ARG A 109 8.02 -12.63 6.93
C ARG A 109 8.79 -13.91 6.55
N VAL A 110 9.06 -14.11 5.26
CA VAL A 110 9.89 -15.24 4.79
C VAL A 110 11.32 -15.12 5.32
N LEU A 111 11.93 -13.95 5.22
CA LEU A 111 13.29 -13.69 5.71
C LEU A 111 13.40 -13.86 7.23
N GLU A 112 12.42 -13.39 8.00
CA GLU A 112 12.37 -13.58 9.46
C GLU A 112 12.28 -15.06 9.83
N THR A 113 11.48 -15.83 9.08
CA THR A 113 11.38 -17.29 9.29
C THR A 113 12.72 -17.97 9.02
N GLN A 114 13.40 -17.61 7.92
CA GLN A 114 14.74 -18.13 7.60
C GLN A 114 15.77 -17.74 8.65
N LEU A 115 15.75 -16.48 9.12
CA LEU A 115 16.62 -16.00 10.18
C LEU A 115 16.45 -16.83 11.46
N ASN A 116 15.20 -17.06 11.89
CA ASN A 116 14.90 -17.85 13.08
C ASN A 116 15.37 -19.31 12.95
N GLN A 117 15.22 -19.91 11.77
CA GLN A 117 15.74 -21.25 11.48
C GLN A 117 17.26 -21.29 11.58
N LEU A 118 17.97 -20.33 10.96
CA LEU A 118 19.43 -20.24 11.02
C LEU A 118 19.95 -19.96 12.43
N GLN A 119 19.27 -19.12 13.20
CA GLN A 119 19.59 -18.88 14.62
C GLN A 119 19.41 -20.14 15.46
N SER A 120 18.33 -20.88 15.24
CA SER A 120 18.07 -22.16 15.93
C SER A 120 19.11 -23.22 15.59
N LEU A 121 19.55 -23.29 14.32
CA LEU A 121 20.65 -24.16 13.89
C LEU A 121 21.98 -23.72 14.50
N SER A 122 22.26 -22.41 14.51
CA SER A 122 23.48 -21.85 15.11
C SER A 122 23.56 -22.15 16.62
N ALA A 123 22.44 -22.08 17.33
CA ALA A 123 22.39 -22.44 18.76
C ALA A 123 22.75 -23.91 19.02
N GLN A 124 22.51 -24.82 18.07
CA GLN A 124 22.88 -26.24 18.20
C GLN A 124 24.39 -26.48 18.07
N TYR A 125 25.14 -25.55 17.46
CA TYR A 125 26.60 -25.64 17.44
C TYR A 125 27.24 -25.36 18.81
N LEU A 126 26.50 -24.77 19.75
CA LEU A 126 26.93 -24.64 21.13
C LEU A 126 26.48 -25.85 21.96
N LEU A 127 27.38 -26.82 22.10
CA LEU A 127 27.12 -28.00 22.92
C LEU A 127 27.23 -27.65 24.41
N ARG A 128 26.12 -27.83 25.15
CA ARG A 128 26.06 -27.65 26.59
C ARG A 128 25.88 -29.00 27.27
N ALA A 129 26.47 -29.16 28.46
CA ALA A 129 26.27 -30.34 29.28
C ALA A 129 24.78 -30.46 29.66
N PRO A 130 24.10 -31.60 29.38
CA PRO A 130 22.70 -31.78 29.74
C PRO A 130 22.50 -32.04 31.23
N VAL A 131 23.55 -32.48 31.93
CA VAL A 131 23.56 -32.81 33.37
C VAL A 131 24.85 -32.34 34.02
N SER A 132 24.80 -32.05 35.32
CA SER A 132 25.99 -31.82 36.13
C SER A 132 26.74 -33.13 36.36
N GLY A 133 28.05 -33.12 36.11
CA GLY A 133 28.86 -34.31 36.15
C GLY A 133 30.31 -34.04 35.78
N THR A 134 31.11 -35.10 35.80
CA THR A 134 32.51 -35.08 35.39
C THR A 134 32.66 -35.62 33.96
N VAL A 135 33.48 -34.97 33.13
CA VAL A 135 33.80 -35.45 31.77
C VAL A 135 34.76 -36.64 31.89
N GLU A 136 34.36 -37.82 31.39
CA GLU A 136 35.16 -39.06 31.44
C GLU A 136 36.08 -39.19 30.23
N SER A 137 35.54 -38.95 29.02
CA SER A 137 36.27 -39.03 27.76
C SER A 137 35.99 -37.81 26.89
N LEU A 138 37.04 -37.33 26.21
CA LEU A 138 36.96 -36.26 25.21
C LEU A 138 37.75 -36.70 23.98
N VAL A 139 37.06 -36.80 22.84
CA VAL A 139 37.63 -37.34 21.59
C VAL A 139 38.52 -36.31 20.87
N PHE A 140 38.35 -35.01 21.15
CA PHE A 140 39.04 -33.91 20.45
C PHE A 140 39.97 -33.13 21.37
N ARG A 141 41.17 -32.80 20.88
CA ARG A 141 42.14 -31.96 21.60
C ARG A 141 42.36 -30.58 20.97
N ASP A 142 42.02 -30.42 19.68
CA ASP A 142 42.38 -29.24 18.89
C ASP A 142 41.16 -28.47 18.37
N ALA A 143 41.27 -27.14 18.28
CA ALA A 143 40.25 -26.28 17.71
C ALA A 143 40.28 -26.34 16.16
N GLY A 144 39.11 -26.49 15.52
CA GLY A 144 38.95 -26.37 14.06
C GLY A 144 38.81 -27.69 13.27
N GLY A 145 38.75 -28.84 13.93
CA GLY A 145 38.43 -30.11 13.27
C GLY A 145 36.95 -30.20 12.86
N ALA A 146 36.68 -30.67 11.64
CA ALA A 146 35.32 -30.99 11.21
C ALA A 146 34.82 -32.27 11.89
N VAL A 147 33.54 -32.32 12.24
CA VAL A 147 32.89 -33.46 12.91
C VAL A 147 31.72 -33.98 12.08
N GLU A 148 31.49 -35.28 12.11
CA GLU A 148 30.36 -35.89 11.43
C GLU A 148 29.10 -35.87 12.30
N PRO A 149 27.89 -35.80 11.70
CA PRO A 149 26.65 -35.97 12.43
C PRO A 149 26.63 -37.31 13.22
N ALA A 150 26.26 -37.25 14.50
CA ALA A 150 26.19 -38.40 15.42
C ALA A 150 27.52 -39.01 15.90
N GLN A 151 28.66 -38.37 15.63
CA GLN A 151 29.92 -38.75 16.27
C GLN A 151 29.87 -38.45 17.78
N GLU A 152 30.21 -39.43 18.62
CA GLU A 152 30.37 -39.20 20.05
C GLU A 152 31.60 -38.31 20.29
N LEU A 153 31.37 -37.11 20.85
CA LEU A 153 32.44 -36.13 21.07
C LEU A 153 33.00 -36.20 22.49
N LEU A 154 32.13 -36.43 23.48
CA LEU A 154 32.46 -36.49 24.90
C LEU A 154 31.42 -37.31 25.68
N LYS A 155 31.82 -37.85 26.82
CA LYS A 155 30.95 -38.56 27.77
C LYS A 155 30.97 -37.91 29.14
N ILE A 156 29.79 -37.67 29.72
CA ILE A 156 29.62 -37.06 31.05
C ILE A 156 29.08 -38.11 32.02
N VAL A 157 29.75 -38.25 33.17
CA VAL A 157 29.30 -39.09 34.30
C VAL A 157 28.58 -38.19 35.31
N PRO A 158 27.28 -38.38 35.57
CA PRO A 158 26.52 -37.56 36.51
C PRO A 158 27.10 -37.60 37.93
N ASP A 159 27.08 -36.47 38.63
CA ASP A 159 27.53 -36.42 40.03
C ASP A 159 26.55 -37.10 40.99
N SER A 160 25.26 -37.12 40.63
CA SER A 160 24.17 -37.75 41.37
C SER A 160 23.87 -39.15 40.83
N GLY A 161 24.21 -40.18 41.59
CA GLY A 161 23.91 -41.59 41.27
C GLY A 161 24.59 -42.54 42.25
N GLU A 162 24.07 -43.77 42.38
CA GLU A 162 24.70 -44.81 43.20
C GLU A 162 25.97 -45.30 42.48
N ARG A 163 27.14 -44.96 43.03
CA ARG A 163 28.43 -45.34 42.45
C ARG A 163 28.74 -46.78 42.82
N VAL A 164 28.59 -47.69 41.86
CA VAL A 164 28.97 -49.09 42.03
C VAL A 164 30.43 -49.24 41.61
N ALA A 165 31.27 -49.75 42.52
CA ALA A 165 32.64 -50.14 42.20
C ALA A 165 32.71 -51.65 42.05
N GLU A 166 33.02 -52.14 40.86
CA GLU A 166 33.40 -53.53 40.66
C GLU A 166 34.86 -53.71 41.09
N VAL A 167 35.09 -54.58 42.07
CA VAL A 167 36.43 -54.85 42.60
C VAL A 167 36.79 -56.29 42.27
N MET A 168 37.82 -56.47 41.46
CA MET A 168 38.39 -57.79 41.21
C MET A 168 39.22 -58.21 42.42
N VAL A 169 38.84 -59.32 43.03
CA VAL A 169 39.49 -59.86 44.24
C VAL A 169 40.22 -61.13 43.83
N ARG A 170 41.48 -61.26 44.25
CA ARG A 170 42.24 -62.48 44.00
C ARG A 170 41.55 -63.63 44.72
N ASN A 171 41.53 -64.81 44.10
CA ASN A 171 40.84 -65.98 44.66
C ASN A 171 41.29 -66.32 46.10
N GLN A 172 42.53 -65.98 46.47
CA GLN A 172 43.08 -66.19 47.82
C GLN A 172 42.44 -65.28 48.90
N ASP A 173 41.93 -64.10 48.51
CA ASP A 173 41.45 -63.07 49.43
C ASP A 173 39.92 -63.07 49.60
N VAL A 174 39.20 -63.92 48.84
CA VAL A 174 37.73 -64.00 48.85
C VAL A 174 37.16 -64.41 50.21
N GLY A 175 37.90 -65.23 50.97
CA GLY A 175 37.50 -65.68 52.31
C GLY A 175 37.44 -64.56 53.37
N PHE A 176 38.00 -63.38 53.07
CA PHE A 176 38.03 -62.24 53.99
C PHE A 176 36.99 -61.17 53.70
N LEU A 177 36.15 -61.34 52.67
CA LEU A 177 35.11 -60.37 52.31
C LEU A 177 33.76 -60.75 52.94
N ARG A 178 33.06 -59.75 53.48
CA ARG A 178 31.70 -59.90 54.02
C ARG A 178 30.85 -58.73 53.56
N PRO A 179 29.56 -58.94 53.23
CA PRO A 179 28.63 -57.85 52.96
C PRO A 179 28.66 -56.82 54.11
N GLY A 180 28.78 -55.53 53.77
CA GLY A 180 28.86 -54.44 54.76
C GLY A 180 30.26 -54.09 55.28
N LYS A 181 31.34 -54.75 54.82
CA LYS A 181 32.70 -54.30 55.13
C LYS A 181 32.96 -52.92 54.50
N ARG A 182 33.23 -51.93 55.36
CA ARG A 182 33.69 -50.61 54.93
C ARG A 182 35.11 -50.71 54.40
N ARG A 183 35.31 -50.32 53.15
CA ARG A 183 36.63 -50.04 52.57
C ARG A 183 37.17 -48.78 53.27
N ARG A 184 38.38 -48.86 53.83
CA ARG A 184 39.14 -47.66 54.22
C ARG A 184 40.05 -47.28 53.06
#